data_AF-A0AAD2H3M5-F1
#
_entry.id   AF-A0AAD2H3M5-F1
#
_cell.length_a   1.000
_cell.length_b   1.000
_cell.length_c   1.000
_cell.angle_alpha   90.00
_cell.angle_beta   90.00
_cell.angle_gamma   90.00
#
_symmetry.space_group_name_H-M   'P 1'
#
loop_
_entity.id
_entity.type
_entity.pdbx_description
1 polymer ?
#
loop_
_entity_poly.entity_id
_entity_poly.type
_entity_poly.pdbx_seq_one_letter_code
_entity_poly.pdbx_strand_id
1 'polypeptide(L)'
;MQNDKDDSMGQEPYTPAPRIRIYLNQDEQGSNKHKRAAAPGPDQERLDKARQNEEFHKQVASDARQQRRAVLAENTDLRNQLDNALNVMRDRQEEVARLHRLIEQGRTLISQMAHDGGNFQSQLARGQEQVDSLVNRVATAQNQVAEASAEALRLQETLRARDHQVNQLIAEVQEREDEVESLRLQIKQNGRAKTQVGQAKRGGRVSKEFFPPGRPNLLDLAMDPAPLPGPSLDAPRNPVMEDFAAKLDVDPDLLAKFVTAMKLMNGETAHINVSPGKSTQRRKASRKSDAKAVVEPETQELVNKAHALMREMTYARFGVKQATDFIFHIPATEEEVEEFAQDDEAAFQRYQFDFGVDYKSSAWNAAVMERLVADVVREDSLNMRYIQKELISPEYLGYILAEQLVRYRADWKQFQPKWDEEKGRVETEAEAVACGKIVLFNRRVSSRTVNGQHMLRKFDHRRNTVTATIALKESEGADDLATWERLLEILDLLGVGGMSEEEEFNSLDNGAKVRKYIVKLCVWREPLIVDYMSIIDKQTSRFQALHNGTKPAPRVRVETPGKRYAPKGLPACLYNSEWMASLSLLELKELKISKKVFALFVAATSRMA
;
A
#
# COMPACT_ATOMS: atom_id res chain seq x y z
N MET A 1 39.61 -46.96 27.97
CA MET A 1 38.15 -46.74 27.97
C MET A 1 37.91 -45.70 26.87
N GLN A 2 37.65 -46.09 25.61
CA GLN A 2 36.40 -46.68 25.09
C GLN A 2 35.19 -45.81 25.49
N ASN A 3 34.43 -45.21 24.58
CA ASN A 3 33.95 -45.78 23.31
C ASN A 3 33.98 -44.83 22.11
N ASP A 4 34.10 -45.45 20.94
CA ASP A 4 33.80 -44.89 19.62
C ASP A 4 32.30 -44.63 19.43
N LYS A 5 31.98 -43.75 18.48
CA LYS A 5 30.84 -43.96 17.57
C LYS A 5 31.00 -43.14 16.30
N ASP A 6 31.17 -43.83 15.19
CA ASP A 6 30.98 -43.29 13.84
C ASP A 6 29.55 -42.77 13.67
N ASP A 7 29.39 -41.79 12.78
CA ASP A 7 28.27 -41.83 11.84
C ASP A 7 28.71 -41.22 10.49
N SER A 8 28.66 -42.06 9.47
CA SER A 8 29.03 -41.75 8.09
C SER A 8 27.77 -41.48 7.28
N MET A 9 27.68 -40.32 6.63
CA MET A 9 26.56 -39.98 5.74
C MET A 9 27.07 -39.58 4.36
N GLY A 10 26.64 -40.36 3.37
CA GLY A 10 27.20 -40.45 2.04
C GLY A 10 27.20 -39.19 1.19
N GLN A 11 28.20 -39.11 0.31
CA GLN A 11 28.19 -38.24 -0.87
C GLN A 11 27.43 -38.95 -2.00
N GLU A 12 26.35 -38.34 -2.49
CA GLU A 12 25.70 -38.78 -3.73
C GLU A 12 26.46 -38.26 -4.97
N PRO A 13 26.66 -39.07 -6.02
CA PRO A 13 27.36 -38.66 -7.23
C PRO A 13 26.47 -37.82 -8.17
N TYR A 14 26.90 -36.59 -8.45
CA TYR A 14 26.24 -35.66 -9.36
C TYR A 14 26.28 -36.15 -10.82
N THR A 15 25.12 -36.40 -11.44
CA THR A 15 25.00 -36.81 -12.84
C THR A 15 24.71 -35.61 -13.76
N PRO A 16 25.56 -35.34 -14.78
CA PRO A 16 25.32 -34.24 -15.71
C PRO A 16 24.30 -34.59 -16.81
N ALA A 17 23.36 -33.68 -17.08
CA ALA A 17 22.32 -33.85 -18.09
C ALA A 17 22.89 -33.90 -19.55
N PRO A 18 22.24 -34.66 -20.47
CA PRO A 18 22.76 -34.87 -21.82
C PRO A 18 22.62 -33.64 -22.73
N ARG A 19 23.72 -33.27 -23.41
CA ARG A 19 23.72 -32.26 -24.49
C ARG A 19 23.09 -32.82 -25.76
N ILE A 20 21.94 -32.28 -26.16
CA ILE A 20 21.34 -32.55 -27.47
C ILE A 20 22.15 -31.81 -28.56
N ARG A 21 22.88 -32.57 -29.40
CA ARG A 21 23.45 -32.07 -30.66
C ARG A 21 22.41 -32.17 -31.76
N ILE A 22 21.96 -31.05 -32.30
CA ILE A 22 21.20 -31.02 -33.55
C ILE A 22 22.21 -30.95 -34.70
N TYR A 23 22.18 -31.97 -35.56
CA TYR A 23 22.97 -31.99 -36.79
C TYR A 23 22.26 -31.18 -37.88
N LEU A 24 22.99 -30.23 -38.47
CA LEU A 24 22.58 -29.56 -39.71
C LEU A 24 22.98 -30.47 -40.88
N ASN A 25 21.99 -31.11 -41.51
CA ASN A 25 22.20 -31.72 -42.83
C ASN A 25 22.12 -30.63 -43.90
N GLN A 26 23.22 -30.49 -44.65
CA GLN A 26 23.22 -29.80 -45.94
C GLN A 26 22.78 -30.78 -47.05
N ASP A 27 22.53 -30.19 -48.22
CA ASP A 27 22.32 -30.82 -49.53
C ASP A 27 21.01 -31.58 -49.76
N GLU A 28 20.20 -31.05 -50.68
CA GLU A 28 20.03 -31.72 -51.98
C GLU A 28 19.65 -30.72 -53.09
N GLN A 29 20.34 -30.82 -54.24
CA GLN A 29 20.09 -29.97 -55.41
C GLN A 29 19.00 -30.57 -56.31
N GLY A 30 17.81 -29.97 -56.34
CA GLY A 30 16.70 -30.37 -57.21
C GLY A 30 16.57 -29.51 -58.47
N SER A 31 17.43 -29.71 -59.48
CA SER A 31 17.30 -29.02 -60.78
C SER A 31 16.02 -29.43 -61.51
N ASN A 32 15.06 -28.51 -61.66
CA ASN A 32 13.90 -28.73 -62.51
C ASN A 32 13.66 -27.55 -63.49
N LYS A 33 14.40 -27.57 -64.60
CA LYS A 33 14.17 -26.70 -65.75
C LYS A 33 12.96 -27.23 -66.52
N HIS A 34 11.86 -26.47 -66.53
CA HIS A 34 10.98 -26.21 -67.70
C HIS A 34 9.66 -25.55 -67.24
N LYS A 35 9.60 -24.22 -67.25
CA LYS A 35 8.34 -23.47 -67.37
C LYS A 35 8.47 -22.46 -68.50
N ARG A 36 7.54 -22.53 -69.45
CA ARG A 36 7.43 -21.57 -70.55
C ARG A 36 7.08 -20.20 -69.97
N ALA A 37 7.84 -19.17 -70.32
CA ALA A 37 7.51 -17.80 -69.96
C ALA A 37 6.29 -17.35 -70.78
N ALA A 38 5.12 -17.31 -70.13
CA ALA A 38 4.04 -16.43 -70.58
C ALA A 38 4.41 -15.00 -70.18
N ALA A 39 4.20 -14.03 -71.07
CA ALA A 39 4.44 -12.62 -70.74
C ALA A 39 3.58 -12.20 -69.53
N PRO A 40 4.13 -11.43 -68.58
CA PRO A 40 3.41 -11.04 -67.38
C PRO A 40 2.23 -10.15 -67.75
N GLY A 41 1.01 -10.64 -67.53
CA GLY A 41 -0.17 -9.77 -67.55
C GLY A 41 -0.12 -8.78 -66.38
N PRO A 42 -0.84 -7.65 -66.45
CA PRO A 42 -0.79 -6.60 -65.42
C PRO A 42 -1.21 -7.05 -64.01
N ASP A 43 -1.90 -8.19 -63.87
CA ASP A 43 -2.20 -8.80 -62.57
C ASP A 43 -0.99 -9.56 -61.96
N GLN A 44 -0.04 -10.02 -62.77
CA GLN A 44 1.20 -10.65 -62.31
C GLN A 44 2.08 -9.63 -61.58
N GLU A 45 2.27 -8.46 -62.17
CA GLU A 45 3.06 -7.36 -61.62
C GLU A 45 2.45 -6.80 -60.31
N ARG A 46 1.12 -6.87 -60.17
CA ARG A 46 0.40 -6.57 -58.92
C ARG A 46 0.61 -7.65 -57.86
N LEU A 47 0.59 -8.92 -58.25
CA LEU A 47 0.89 -10.05 -57.35
C LEU A 47 2.33 -10.03 -56.85
N ASP A 48 3.29 -9.70 -57.71
CA ASP A 48 4.70 -9.63 -57.31
C ASP A 48 5.01 -8.39 -56.45
N LYS A 49 4.35 -7.24 -56.69
CA LYS A 49 4.37 -6.09 -55.74
C LYS A 49 3.71 -6.44 -54.40
N ALA A 50 2.61 -7.19 -54.40
CA ALA A 50 1.97 -7.64 -53.16
C ALA A 50 2.85 -8.64 -52.39
N ARG A 51 3.57 -9.54 -53.08
CA ARG A 51 4.58 -10.44 -52.49
C ARG A 51 5.78 -9.69 -51.94
N GLN A 52 6.28 -8.67 -52.64
CA GLN A 52 7.34 -7.80 -52.11
C GLN A 52 6.93 -7.10 -50.82
N ASN A 53 5.67 -6.64 -50.72
CA ASN A 53 5.13 -6.14 -49.44
C ASN A 53 5.01 -7.26 -48.39
N GLU A 54 4.55 -8.46 -48.74
CA GLU A 54 4.43 -9.57 -47.78
C GLU A 54 5.81 -10.04 -47.26
N GLU A 55 6.82 -10.09 -48.12
CA GLU A 55 8.22 -10.37 -47.75
C GLU A 55 8.79 -9.23 -46.89
N PHE A 56 8.55 -7.96 -47.25
CA PHE A 56 8.95 -6.82 -46.43
C PHE A 56 8.31 -6.86 -45.04
N HIS A 57 7.01 -7.14 -44.92
CA HIS A 57 6.36 -7.28 -43.61
C HIS A 57 6.87 -8.50 -42.83
N LYS A 58 7.20 -9.62 -43.49
CA LYS A 58 7.87 -10.76 -42.83
C LYS A 58 9.27 -10.42 -42.35
N GLN A 59 10.02 -9.62 -43.12
CA GLN A 59 11.36 -9.11 -42.76
C GLN A 59 11.24 -8.23 -41.52
N VAL A 60 10.38 -7.21 -41.54
CA VAL A 60 10.15 -6.29 -40.39
C VAL A 60 9.65 -7.05 -39.16
N ALA A 61 8.74 -8.01 -39.30
CA ALA A 61 8.29 -8.85 -38.19
C ALA A 61 9.39 -9.79 -37.66
N SER A 62 10.31 -10.26 -38.51
CA SER A 62 11.50 -11.02 -38.10
C SER A 62 12.46 -10.14 -37.32
N ASP A 63 12.76 -8.95 -37.83
CA ASP A 63 13.68 -7.99 -37.21
C ASP A 63 13.13 -7.52 -35.84
N ALA A 64 11.83 -7.21 -35.75
CA ALA A 64 11.16 -6.87 -34.49
C ALA A 64 11.21 -8.03 -33.46
N ARG A 65 11.03 -9.29 -33.91
CA ARG A 65 11.20 -10.47 -33.05
C ARG A 65 12.65 -10.65 -32.60
N GLN A 66 13.62 -10.33 -33.46
CA GLN A 66 15.05 -10.42 -33.14
C GLN A 66 15.47 -9.32 -32.16
N GLN A 67 15.00 -8.09 -32.34
CA GLN A 67 15.17 -6.98 -31.39
C GLN A 67 14.52 -7.31 -30.04
N ARG A 68 13.27 -7.82 -30.02
CA ARG A 68 12.60 -8.26 -28.79
C ARG A 68 13.41 -9.34 -28.06
N ARG A 69 13.98 -10.32 -28.78
CA ARG A 69 14.87 -11.34 -28.19
C ARG A 69 16.16 -10.75 -27.62
N ALA A 70 16.77 -9.78 -28.30
CA ALA A 70 17.97 -9.10 -27.83
C ALA A 70 17.69 -8.31 -26.52
N VAL A 71 16.61 -7.53 -26.48
CA VAL A 71 16.21 -6.78 -25.27
C VAL A 71 15.83 -7.72 -24.12
N LEU A 72 15.19 -8.86 -24.39
CA LEU A 72 14.90 -9.86 -23.35
C LEU A 72 16.19 -10.48 -22.78
N ALA A 73 17.19 -10.78 -23.63
CA ALA A 73 18.49 -11.28 -23.18
C ALA A 73 19.25 -10.24 -22.32
N GLU A 74 19.24 -8.98 -22.75
CA GLU A 74 19.82 -7.86 -21.98
C GLU A 74 19.11 -7.67 -20.63
N ASN A 75 17.78 -7.75 -20.60
CA ASN A 75 17.00 -7.71 -19.35
C ASN A 75 17.29 -8.91 -18.42
N THR A 76 17.57 -10.10 -18.94
CA THR A 76 18.00 -11.23 -18.09
C THR A 76 19.40 -11.01 -17.51
N ASP A 77 20.32 -10.41 -18.27
CA ASP A 77 21.66 -10.10 -17.76
C ASP A 77 21.62 -9.01 -16.68
N LEU A 78 20.88 -7.93 -16.90
CA LEU A 78 20.67 -6.86 -15.90
C LEU A 78 20.03 -7.37 -14.60
N ARG A 79 19.14 -8.36 -14.68
CA ARG A 79 18.57 -9.02 -13.48
C ARG A 79 19.62 -9.83 -12.73
N ASN A 80 20.44 -10.62 -13.44
CA ASN A 80 21.55 -11.35 -12.83
C ASN A 80 22.57 -10.41 -12.16
N GLN A 81 22.88 -9.27 -12.80
CA GLN A 81 23.74 -8.23 -12.23
C GLN A 81 23.12 -7.63 -10.94
N LEU A 82 21.82 -7.33 -10.94
CA LEU A 82 21.11 -6.81 -9.78
C LEU A 82 21.09 -7.82 -8.61
N ASP A 83 20.80 -9.10 -8.88
CA ASP A 83 20.81 -10.16 -7.86
C ASP A 83 22.21 -10.39 -7.28
N ASN A 84 23.26 -10.32 -8.11
CA ASN A 84 24.64 -10.33 -7.64
C ASN A 84 24.96 -9.13 -6.74
N ALA A 85 24.54 -7.91 -7.10
CA ALA A 85 24.72 -6.72 -6.27
C ALA A 85 23.97 -6.82 -4.93
N LEU A 86 22.75 -7.38 -4.92
CA LEU A 86 21.96 -7.63 -3.71
C LEU A 86 22.61 -8.67 -2.79
N ASN A 87 23.22 -9.71 -3.34
CA ASN A 87 24.00 -10.69 -2.56
C ASN A 87 25.25 -10.03 -1.95
N VAL A 88 26.03 -9.27 -2.74
CA VAL A 88 27.21 -8.54 -2.24
C VAL A 88 26.84 -7.56 -1.12
N MET A 89 25.70 -6.85 -1.23
CA MET A 89 25.23 -5.99 -0.13
C MET A 89 24.87 -6.77 1.13
N ARG A 90 24.30 -7.97 1.01
CA ARG A 90 23.97 -8.84 2.16
C ARG A 90 25.24 -9.29 2.89
N ASP A 91 26.22 -9.81 2.16
CA ASP A 91 27.50 -10.26 2.71
C ASP A 91 28.23 -9.11 3.44
N ARG A 92 28.15 -7.89 2.90
CA ARG A 92 28.71 -6.68 3.53
C ARG A 92 27.95 -6.25 4.79
N GLN A 93 26.63 -6.39 4.84
CA GLN A 93 25.84 -6.15 6.05
C GLN A 93 26.17 -7.17 7.15
N GLU A 94 26.38 -8.44 6.79
CA GLU A 94 26.79 -9.48 7.75
C GLU A 94 28.19 -9.22 8.32
N GLU A 95 29.17 -8.81 7.49
CA GLU A 95 30.50 -8.43 7.99
C GLU A 95 30.46 -7.15 8.85
N VAL A 96 29.64 -6.15 8.54
CA VAL A 96 29.44 -4.98 9.43
C VAL A 96 28.83 -5.41 10.77
N ALA A 97 27.83 -6.28 10.78
CA ALA A 97 27.23 -6.81 12.00
C ALA A 97 28.26 -7.63 12.83
N ARG A 98 29.15 -8.37 12.18
CA ARG A 98 30.27 -9.08 12.83
C ARG A 98 31.29 -8.11 13.44
N LEU A 99 31.67 -7.05 12.73
CA LEU A 99 32.61 -6.03 13.23
C LEU A 99 32.03 -5.29 14.44
N HIS A 100 30.74 -4.96 14.44
CA HIS A 100 30.08 -4.37 15.63
C HIS A 100 30.15 -5.31 16.85
N ARG A 101 29.91 -6.61 16.69
CA ARG A 101 30.05 -7.58 17.81
C ARG A 101 31.49 -7.63 18.35
N LEU A 102 32.50 -7.54 17.48
CA LEU A 102 33.91 -7.50 17.89
C LEU A 102 34.27 -6.20 18.63
N ILE A 103 33.76 -5.05 18.17
CA ILE A 103 33.92 -3.76 18.87
C ILE A 103 33.29 -3.83 20.27
N GLU A 104 32.10 -4.41 20.39
CA GLU A 104 31.40 -4.52 21.68
C GLU A 104 32.12 -5.50 22.63
N GLN A 105 32.62 -6.63 22.12
CA GLN A 105 33.51 -7.51 22.88
C GLN A 105 34.77 -6.76 23.33
N GLY A 106 35.40 -5.96 22.47
CA GLY A 106 36.55 -5.12 22.84
C GLY A 106 36.24 -4.12 23.95
N ARG A 107 35.06 -3.46 23.91
CA ARG A 107 34.59 -2.54 24.96
C ARG A 107 34.36 -3.26 26.29
N THR A 108 33.71 -4.43 26.28
CA THR A 108 33.53 -5.22 27.50
C THR A 108 34.85 -5.69 28.09
N LEU A 109 35.80 -6.10 27.24
CA LEU A 109 37.15 -6.44 27.66
C LEU A 109 37.83 -5.23 28.31
N ILE A 110 37.88 -4.07 27.64
CA ILE A 110 38.45 -2.82 28.17
C ILE A 110 37.81 -2.43 29.52
N SER A 111 36.51 -2.66 29.69
CA SER A 111 35.78 -2.33 30.92
C SER A 111 36.11 -3.27 32.09
N GLN A 112 36.21 -4.58 31.84
CA GLN A 112 36.72 -5.55 32.82
C GLN A 112 38.17 -5.26 33.16
N MET A 113 38.96 -4.96 32.14
CA MET A 113 40.38 -4.67 32.22
C MET A 113 40.66 -3.38 33.02
N ALA A 114 39.85 -2.32 32.88
CA ALA A 114 39.96 -1.09 33.67
C ALA A 114 39.79 -1.29 35.19
N HIS A 115 39.33 -2.47 35.64
CA HIS A 115 39.23 -2.84 37.05
C HIS A 115 40.59 -3.23 37.68
N ASP A 116 41.52 -3.77 36.90
CA ASP A 116 42.73 -4.47 37.38
C ASP A 116 44.03 -3.68 37.14
N GLY A 117 44.14 -2.48 37.73
CA GLY A 117 45.19 -1.51 37.45
C GLY A 117 46.65 -1.96 37.72
N GLY A 118 47.52 -1.83 36.71
CA GLY A 118 48.98 -2.05 36.85
C GLY A 118 49.71 -2.08 35.51
N ASN A 119 49.74 -3.24 34.84
CA ASN A 119 50.40 -3.44 33.53
C ASN A 119 49.61 -2.84 32.34
N PHE A 120 48.87 -1.77 32.60
CA PHE A 120 47.60 -1.51 31.94
C PHE A 120 47.68 -0.56 30.75
N GLN A 121 48.45 0.51 30.93
CA GLN A 121 48.43 1.65 30.02
C GLN A 121 48.97 1.30 28.61
N SER A 122 49.95 0.40 28.54
CA SER A 122 50.52 -0.11 27.29
C SER A 122 49.67 -1.17 26.58
N GLN A 123 48.65 -1.72 27.25
CA GLN A 123 47.63 -2.58 26.63
C GLN A 123 46.42 -1.75 26.20
N LEU A 124 46.04 -0.75 27.00
CA LEU A 124 44.97 0.20 26.66
C LEU A 124 45.28 0.96 25.36
N ALA A 125 46.52 1.45 25.19
CA ALA A 125 46.97 2.11 23.96
C ALA A 125 46.84 1.20 22.72
N ARG A 126 47.25 -0.08 22.82
CA ARG A 126 47.11 -1.06 21.73
C ARG A 126 45.66 -1.44 21.44
N GLY A 127 44.82 -1.55 22.48
CA GLY A 127 43.38 -1.73 22.32
C GLY A 127 42.73 -0.56 21.59
N GLN A 128 43.16 0.66 21.89
CA GLN A 128 42.66 1.88 21.25
C GLN A 128 43.08 1.97 19.78
N GLU A 129 44.34 1.67 19.44
CA GLU A 129 44.79 1.54 18.04
C GLU A 129 44.00 0.47 17.26
N GLN A 130 43.65 -0.65 17.91
CA GLN A 130 42.79 -1.68 17.29
C GLN A 130 41.35 -1.20 17.07
N VAL A 131 40.76 -0.48 18.04
CA VAL A 131 39.43 0.12 17.89
C VAL A 131 39.42 1.16 16.78
N ASP A 132 40.39 2.06 16.73
CA ASP A 132 40.49 3.10 15.69
C ASP A 132 40.68 2.46 14.29
N SER A 133 41.46 1.39 14.18
CA SER A 133 41.59 0.59 12.95
C SER A 133 40.26 -0.05 12.53
N LEU A 134 39.49 -0.61 13.47
CA LEU A 134 38.16 -1.18 13.21
C LEU A 134 37.15 -0.10 12.81
N VAL A 135 37.15 1.07 13.46
CA VAL A 135 36.29 2.22 13.11
C VAL A 135 36.58 2.70 11.70
N ASN A 136 37.85 2.84 11.32
CA ASN A 136 38.24 3.21 9.95
C ASN A 136 37.80 2.15 8.91
N ARG A 137 37.89 0.85 9.24
CA ARG A 137 37.37 -0.23 8.39
C ARG A 137 35.84 -0.19 8.25
N VAL A 138 35.10 0.09 9.33
CA VAL A 138 33.64 0.26 9.29
C VAL A 138 33.24 1.47 8.45
N ALA A 139 33.90 2.62 8.61
CA ALA A 139 33.67 3.81 7.78
C ALA A 139 33.92 3.52 6.28
N THR A 140 34.98 2.76 5.96
CA THR A 140 35.29 2.34 4.59
C THR A 140 34.21 1.41 4.03
N ALA A 141 33.74 0.44 4.83
CA ALA A 141 32.66 -0.47 4.43
C ALA A 141 31.31 0.26 4.24
N GLN A 142 31.00 1.26 5.07
CA GLN A 142 29.81 2.11 4.91
C GLN A 142 29.83 2.90 3.61
N ASN A 143 30.98 3.47 3.23
CA ASN A 143 31.14 4.16 1.94
C ASN A 143 30.92 3.19 0.75
N GLN A 144 31.48 1.98 0.82
CA GLN A 144 31.27 0.95 -0.22
C GLN A 144 29.80 0.52 -0.35
N VAL A 145 29.06 0.43 0.76
CA VAL A 145 27.61 0.14 0.74
C VAL A 145 26.82 1.31 0.15
N ALA A 146 27.20 2.56 0.43
CA ALA A 146 26.57 3.74 -0.16
C ALA A 146 26.79 3.80 -1.69
N GLU A 147 28.00 3.51 -2.17
CA GLU A 147 28.31 3.43 -3.60
C GLU A 147 27.52 2.31 -4.30
N ALA A 148 27.52 1.09 -3.75
CA ALA A 148 26.74 -0.04 -4.29
C ALA A 148 25.22 0.25 -4.31
N SER A 149 24.69 0.93 -3.29
CA SER A 149 23.29 1.35 -3.27
C SER A 149 22.97 2.40 -4.33
N ALA A 150 23.90 3.30 -4.66
CA ALA A 150 23.73 4.29 -5.72
C ALA A 150 23.78 3.65 -7.12
N GLU A 151 24.64 2.64 -7.31
CA GLU A 151 24.70 1.84 -8.54
C GLU A 151 23.41 1.02 -8.75
N ALA A 152 22.92 0.34 -7.72
CA ALA A 152 21.67 -0.41 -7.77
C ALA A 152 20.46 0.47 -8.15
N LEU A 153 20.40 1.72 -7.67
CA LEU A 153 19.39 2.70 -8.07
C LEU A 153 19.48 3.07 -9.55
N ARG A 154 20.69 3.29 -10.09
CA ARG A 154 20.90 3.58 -11.52
C ARG A 154 20.49 2.40 -12.41
N LEU A 155 20.81 1.17 -12.00
CA LEU A 155 20.37 -0.06 -12.68
C LEU A 155 18.84 -0.19 -12.66
N GLN A 156 18.20 0.13 -11.53
CA GLN A 156 16.73 0.12 -11.41
C GLN A 156 16.06 1.16 -12.31
N GLU A 157 16.61 2.38 -12.42
CA GLU A 157 16.13 3.40 -13.35
C GLU A 157 16.30 2.97 -14.81
N THR A 158 17.43 2.36 -15.15
CA THR A 158 17.73 1.82 -16.48
C THR A 158 16.74 0.71 -16.86
N LEU A 159 16.46 -0.23 -15.95
CA LEU A 159 15.45 -1.28 -16.14
C LEU A 159 14.05 -0.68 -16.38
N ARG A 160 13.63 0.32 -15.59
CA ARG A 160 12.33 1.00 -15.78
C ARG A 160 12.23 1.69 -17.14
N ALA A 161 13.31 2.32 -17.60
CA ALA A 161 13.35 2.94 -18.93
C ALA A 161 13.23 1.90 -20.05
N ARG A 162 13.90 0.75 -19.92
CA ARG A 162 13.78 -0.37 -20.88
C ARG A 162 12.42 -1.05 -20.84
N ASP A 163 11.82 -1.28 -19.67
CA ASP A 163 10.46 -1.80 -19.56
C ASP A 163 9.45 -0.86 -20.24
N HIS A 164 9.62 0.46 -20.13
CA HIS A 164 8.80 1.42 -20.87
C HIS A 164 8.99 1.28 -22.40
N GLN A 165 10.23 1.13 -22.89
CA GLN A 165 10.52 0.90 -24.31
C GLN A 165 9.96 -0.44 -24.82
N VAL A 166 10.02 -1.51 -24.02
CA VAL A 166 9.40 -2.81 -24.35
C VAL A 166 7.89 -2.68 -24.49
N ASN A 167 7.23 -1.94 -23.58
CA ASN A 167 5.80 -1.70 -23.66
C ASN A 167 5.39 -0.84 -24.86
N GLN A 168 6.22 0.14 -25.28
CA GLN A 168 6.02 0.89 -26.53
C GLN A 168 6.09 -0.05 -27.75
N LEU A 169 7.12 -0.90 -27.83
CA LEU A 169 7.27 -1.87 -28.92
C LEU A 169 6.14 -2.92 -28.95
N ILE A 170 5.58 -3.31 -27.79
CA ILE A 170 4.41 -4.19 -27.74
C ILE A 170 3.18 -3.48 -28.34
N ALA A 171 2.95 -2.20 -28.01
CA ALA A 171 1.85 -1.43 -28.57
C ALA A 171 1.99 -1.23 -30.09
N GLU A 172 3.20 -0.90 -30.58
CA GLU A 172 3.48 -0.78 -32.02
C GLU A 172 3.25 -2.11 -32.76
N VAL A 173 3.64 -3.25 -32.17
CA VAL A 173 3.38 -4.57 -32.76
C VAL A 173 1.88 -4.86 -32.83
N GLN A 174 1.11 -4.52 -31.79
CA GLN A 174 -0.36 -4.68 -31.81
C GLN A 174 -1.03 -3.81 -32.87
N GLU A 175 -0.66 -2.53 -32.99
CA GLU A 175 -1.17 -1.62 -34.03
C GLU A 175 -0.90 -2.17 -35.44
N ARG A 176 0.26 -2.80 -35.66
CA ARG A 176 0.60 -3.47 -36.93
C ARG A 176 -0.15 -4.77 -37.17
N GLU A 177 -0.45 -5.54 -36.12
CA GLU A 177 -1.27 -6.75 -36.23
C GLU A 177 -2.72 -6.37 -36.60
N ASP A 178 -3.28 -5.32 -36.00
CA ASP A 178 -4.60 -4.74 -36.33
C ASP A 178 -4.64 -4.18 -37.77
N GLU A 179 -3.59 -3.47 -38.21
CA GLU A 179 -3.44 -3.00 -39.60
C GLU A 179 -3.48 -4.17 -40.60
N VAL A 180 -2.76 -5.26 -40.32
CA VAL A 180 -2.74 -6.47 -41.15
C VAL A 180 -4.10 -7.18 -41.15
N GLU A 181 -4.82 -7.23 -40.03
CA GLU A 181 -6.16 -7.83 -39.98
C GLU A 181 -7.20 -7.00 -40.74
N SER A 182 -7.15 -5.67 -40.64
CA SER A 182 -7.95 -4.74 -41.43
C SER A 182 -7.72 -4.92 -42.94
N LEU A 183 -6.46 -5.02 -43.37
CA LEU A 183 -6.10 -5.29 -44.77
C LEU A 183 -6.60 -6.66 -45.24
N ARG A 184 -6.53 -7.71 -44.40
CA ARG A 184 -7.10 -9.03 -44.70
C ARG A 184 -8.62 -8.98 -44.87
N LEU A 185 -9.32 -8.20 -44.03
CA LEU A 185 -10.76 -7.98 -44.15
C LEU A 185 -11.12 -7.27 -45.46
N GLN A 186 -10.39 -6.21 -45.84
CA GLN A 186 -10.59 -5.54 -47.13
C GLN A 186 -10.37 -6.48 -48.33
N ILE A 187 -9.30 -7.29 -48.33
CA ILE A 187 -9.03 -8.27 -49.39
C ILE A 187 -10.19 -9.28 -49.48
N LYS A 188 -10.72 -9.76 -48.35
CA LYS A 188 -11.84 -10.71 -48.28
C LYS A 188 -13.16 -10.11 -48.79
N GLN A 189 -13.40 -8.82 -48.54
CA GLN A 189 -14.54 -8.08 -49.09
C GLN A 189 -14.41 -7.87 -50.61
N ASN A 190 -13.25 -7.39 -51.06
CA ASN A 190 -12.96 -7.16 -52.48
C ASN A 190 -12.96 -8.46 -53.31
N GLY A 191 -12.54 -9.59 -52.73
CA GLY A 191 -12.62 -10.91 -53.35
C GLY A 191 -14.06 -11.40 -53.58
N ARG A 192 -14.98 -11.14 -52.63
CA ARG A 192 -16.40 -11.51 -52.77
C ARG A 192 -17.13 -10.74 -53.88
N ALA A 193 -16.68 -9.54 -54.23
CA ALA A 193 -17.30 -8.72 -55.28
C ALA A 193 -17.09 -9.27 -56.72
N LYS A 194 -16.22 -10.27 -56.93
CA LYS A 194 -15.90 -10.83 -58.26
C LYS A 194 -16.49 -12.22 -58.54
N THR A 195 -17.36 -12.75 -57.68
CA THR A 195 -17.90 -14.13 -57.85
C THR A 195 -19.43 -14.19 -57.76
N GLN A 196 -20.12 -13.44 -58.61
CA GLN A 196 -21.57 -13.59 -58.85
C GLN A 196 -21.95 -13.46 -60.35
N VAL A 197 -21.58 -14.44 -61.18
CA VAL A 197 -22.23 -14.66 -62.48
C VAL A 197 -22.32 -16.17 -62.79
N GLY A 198 -23.55 -16.71 -62.78
CA GLY A 198 -23.89 -18.05 -63.29
C GLY A 198 -23.49 -19.24 -62.37
N GLN A 199 -24.23 -20.35 -62.31
CA GLN A 199 -25.45 -20.77 -63.00
C GLN A 199 -26.32 -21.66 -62.07
N ALA A 200 -27.57 -21.90 -62.45
CA ALA A 200 -28.52 -22.77 -61.74
C ALA A 200 -28.81 -24.07 -62.52
N LYS A 201 -29.12 -25.17 -61.81
CA LYS A 201 -30.26 -26.11 -62.02
C LYS A 201 -30.01 -27.54 -61.53
N ARG A 202 -31.05 -28.13 -60.92
CA ARG A 202 -31.35 -29.58 -60.75
C ARG A 202 -30.31 -30.37 -59.92
N GLY A 203 -30.66 -31.33 -59.07
CA GLY A 203 -31.92 -32.05 -58.87
C GLY A 203 -31.65 -33.56 -58.97
N GLY A 204 -31.69 -34.29 -57.86
CA GLY A 204 -31.34 -35.72 -57.81
C GLY A 204 -31.54 -36.32 -56.42
N ARG A 205 -31.95 -37.59 -56.36
CA ARG A 205 -32.33 -38.36 -55.17
C ARG A 205 -31.49 -39.66 -55.16
N VAL A 206 -31.67 -40.50 -54.13
CA VAL A 206 -31.33 -41.95 -54.08
C VAL A 206 -29.97 -42.34 -53.44
N SER A 207 -30.11 -42.93 -52.24
CA SER A 207 -29.38 -44.08 -51.63
C SER A 207 -27.89 -43.96 -51.26
N LYS A 208 -27.43 -44.35 -50.06
CA LYS A 208 -27.64 -45.53 -49.16
C LYS A 208 -26.56 -46.62 -49.38
N GLU A 209 -25.68 -46.73 -48.37
CA GLU A 209 -24.85 -47.88 -47.92
C GLU A 209 -24.03 -48.69 -48.96
N PHE A 210 -22.69 -48.70 -48.81
CA PHE A 210 -21.85 -49.91 -48.74
C PHE A 210 -20.40 -49.56 -48.29
N PHE A 211 -19.87 -50.29 -47.30
CA PHE A 211 -18.47 -50.27 -46.80
C PHE A 211 -17.90 -51.71 -46.93
N PRO A 212 -16.58 -51.96 -46.69
CA PRO A 212 -15.37 -51.26 -47.12
C PRO A 212 -14.54 -52.28 -47.98
N PRO A 213 -13.35 -52.87 -47.64
CA PRO A 213 -12.19 -52.48 -46.81
C PRO A 213 -11.00 -51.93 -47.65
N GLY A 214 -9.88 -51.54 -47.00
CA GLY A 214 -8.62 -51.19 -47.70
C GLY A 214 -7.72 -50.16 -46.99
N ARG A 215 -7.23 -50.45 -45.78
CA ARG A 215 -6.14 -49.72 -45.08
C ARG A 215 -4.78 -50.40 -45.43
N PRO A 216 -3.57 -49.81 -45.18
CA PRO A 216 -3.27 -48.94 -44.02
C PRO A 216 -2.20 -47.82 -44.15
N ASN A 217 -2.09 -47.05 -43.04
CA ASN A 217 -0.95 -46.23 -42.55
C ASN A 217 -0.71 -44.87 -43.24
N LEU A 218 -0.25 -43.79 -42.60
CA LEU A 218 -0.03 -43.38 -41.19
C LEU A 218 -0.02 -41.81 -41.22
N LEU A 219 -0.30 -40.98 -40.21
CA LEU A 219 -0.55 -41.07 -38.76
C LEU A 219 -1.77 -40.19 -38.39
N ASP A 220 -2.44 -40.47 -37.27
CA ASP A 220 -3.26 -39.50 -36.53
C ASP A 220 -2.49 -39.04 -35.27
N LEU A 221 -2.46 -37.74 -35.00
CA LEU A 221 -2.06 -37.21 -33.69
C LEU A 221 -3.29 -37.13 -32.79
N ALA A 222 -3.39 -38.04 -31.84
CA ALA A 222 -4.47 -38.06 -30.86
C ALA A 222 -4.40 -36.81 -29.95
N MET A 223 -5.42 -35.95 -30.05
CA MET A 223 -5.74 -34.93 -29.06
C MET A 223 -7.02 -35.34 -28.32
N ASP A 224 -6.98 -36.53 -27.73
CA ASP A 224 -7.87 -36.89 -26.64
C ASP A 224 -7.14 -36.45 -25.35
N PRO A 225 -7.61 -35.41 -24.63
CA PRO A 225 -6.95 -35.00 -23.40
C PRO A 225 -7.11 -36.12 -22.39
N ALA A 226 -5.99 -36.76 -22.02
CA ALA A 226 -5.98 -37.75 -20.96
C ALA A 226 -6.74 -37.21 -19.74
N PRO A 227 -7.70 -37.96 -19.16
CA PRO A 227 -8.42 -37.49 -17.99
C PRO A 227 -7.38 -37.15 -16.93
N LEU A 228 -7.39 -35.89 -16.49
CA LEU A 228 -6.57 -35.45 -15.36
C LEU A 228 -6.78 -36.45 -14.22
N PRO A 229 -5.71 -36.87 -13.51
CA PRO A 229 -5.89 -37.74 -12.35
C PRO A 229 -6.88 -37.04 -11.42
N GLY A 230 -8.06 -37.64 -11.27
CA GLY A 230 -9.08 -37.10 -10.40
C GLY A 230 -8.49 -36.89 -9.01
N PRO A 231 -8.88 -35.83 -8.29
CA PRO A 231 -8.42 -35.66 -6.92
C PRO A 231 -8.71 -36.96 -6.17
N SER A 232 -7.67 -37.54 -5.56
CA SER A 232 -7.82 -38.78 -4.79
C SER A 232 -8.98 -38.60 -3.81
N LEU A 233 -9.99 -39.47 -3.92
CA LEU A 233 -11.14 -39.47 -3.01
C LEU A 233 -10.73 -39.78 -1.56
N ASP A 234 -9.50 -40.26 -1.37
CA ASP A 234 -8.88 -40.55 -0.08
C ASP A 234 -7.88 -39.45 0.39
N ALA A 235 -7.82 -38.29 -0.26
CA ALA A 235 -7.10 -37.14 0.28
C ALA A 235 -7.80 -36.68 1.58
N PRO A 236 -7.11 -36.64 2.74
CA PRO A 236 -7.75 -36.36 4.01
C PRO A 236 -8.37 -34.96 4.00
N ARG A 237 -9.70 -34.93 4.10
CA ARG A 237 -10.47 -33.68 4.09
C ARG A 237 -10.00 -32.77 5.22
N ASN A 238 -9.81 -31.49 4.93
CA ASN A 238 -9.34 -30.53 5.91
C ASN A 238 -10.44 -30.28 6.96
N PRO A 239 -10.28 -30.71 8.22
CA PRO A 239 -11.36 -30.67 9.21
C PRO A 239 -11.78 -29.22 9.55
N VAL A 240 -10.89 -28.24 9.32
CA VAL A 240 -11.20 -26.81 9.51
C VAL A 240 -12.17 -26.30 8.43
N MET A 241 -12.13 -26.86 7.21
CA MET A 241 -13.07 -26.50 6.15
C MET A 241 -14.43 -27.16 6.36
N GLU A 242 -14.48 -28.43 6.79
CA GLU A 242 -15.75 -29.11 7.11
C GLU A 242 -16.46 -28.45 8.31
N ASP A 243 -15.74 -28.15 9.38
CA ASP A 243 -16.29 -27.48 10.57
C ASP A 243 -16.66 -26.00 10.33
N PHE A 244 -16.22 -25.40 9.22
CA PHE A 244 -16.64 -24.07 8.77
C PHE A 244 -17.82 -24.14 7.80
N ALA A 245 -17.81 -25.11 6.89
CA ALA A 245 -18.91 -25.43 5.97
C ALA A 245 -20.19 -25.82 6.73
N ALA A 246 -20.08 -26.68 7.74
CA ALA A 246 -21.19 -27.08 8.62
C ALA A 246 -21.80 -25.91 9.40
N LYS A 247 -21.01 -24.86 9.73
CA LYS A 247 -21.52 -23.64 10.39
C LYS A 247 -22.23 -22.67 9.45
N LEU A 248 -22.06 -22.86 8.14
CA LEU A 248 -22.70 -22.05 7.10
C LEU A 248 -23.85 -22.77 6.39
N ASP A 249 -24.06 -24.06 6.67
CA ASP A 249 -24.98 -24.95 5.95
C ASP A 249 -24.71 -24.98 4.43
N VAL A 250 -23.42 -25.01 4.07
CA VAL A 250 -22.92 -25.04 2.69
C VAL A 250 -22.09 -26.30 2.46
N ASP A 251 -22.20 -26.89 1.27
CA ASP A 251 -21.38 -28.02 0.84
C ASP A 251 -19.86 -27.68 0.93
N PRO A 252 -19.05 -28.45 1.69
CA PRO A 252 -17.60 -28.25 1.78
C PRO A 252 -16.88 -28.19 0.43
N ASP A 253 -17.34 -28.95 -0.57
CA ASP A 253 -16.72 -28.99 -1.90
C ASP A 253 -17.05 -27.73 -2.72
N LEU A 254 -18.22 -27.12 -2.50
CA LEU A 254 -18.58 -25.83 -3.09
C LEU A 254 -17.76 -24.69 -2.47
N LEU A 255 -17.57 -24.73 -1.14
CA LEU A 255 -16.74 -23.77 -0.41
C LEU A 255 -15.26 -23.88 -0.83
N ALA A 256 -14.74 -25.10 -1.03
CA ALA A 256 -13.39 -25.33 -1.53
C ALA A 256 -13.18 -24.77 -2.94
N LYS A 257 -14.15 -24.96 -3.85
CA LYS A 257 -14.13 -24.35 -5.19
C LYS A 257 -14.14 -22.82 -5.14
N PHE A 258 -14.95 -22.21 -4.27
CA PHE A 258 -14.99 -20.75 -4.07
C PHE A 258 -13.66 -20.19 -3.56
N VAL A 259 -13.04 -20.82 -2.55
CA VAL A 259 -11.71 -20.43 -2.05
C VAL A 259 -10.63 -20.59 -3.12
N THR A 260 -10.74 -21.60 -3.98
CA THR A 260 -9.79 -21.83 -5.10
C THR A 260 -9.94 -20.76 -6.18
N ALA A 261 -11.16 -20.39 -6.55
CA ALA A 261 -11.44 -19.27 -7.46
C ALA A 261 -10.91 -17.94 -6.91
N MET A 262 -11.11 -17.66 -5.61
CA MET A 262 -10.55 -16.47 -4.96
C MET A 262 -9.00 -16.44 -4.94
N LYS A 263 -8.33 -17.60 -4.85
CA LYS A 263 -6.86 -17.67 -5.00
C LYS A 263 -6.41 -17.41 -6.43
N LEU A 264 -7.14 -17.90 -7.43
CA LEU A 264 -6.86 -17.63 -8.84
C LEU A 264 -6.95 -16.13 -9.17
N MET A 265 -7.97 -15.43 -8.64
CA MET A 265 -8.20 -14.01 -8.92
C MET A 265 -7.23 -13.06 -8.19
N ASN A 266 -6.73 -13.44 -7.00
CA ASN A 266 -5.90 -12.57 -6.16
C ASN A 266 -4.39 -12.92 -6.21
N GLY A 267 -4.01 -13.95 -6.96
CA GLY A 267 -2.64 -14.49 -6.99
C GLY A 267 -2.31 -15.37 -5.77
N GLU A 268 -1.21 -16.13 -5.87
CA GLU A 268 -0.83 -17.15 -4.87
C GLU A 268 -0.52 -16.60 -3.47
N THR A 269 -0.40 -15.28 -3.29
CA THR A 269 -0.10 -14.62 -2.01
C THR A 269 -1.32 -14.37 -1.11
N ALA A 270 -2.52 -14.81 -1.52
CA ALA A 270 -3.75 -14.69 -0.76
C ALA A 270 -3.82 -15.65 0.46
N HIS A 271 -3.06 -15.34 1.52
CA HIS A 271 -3.09 -16.08 2.79
C HIS A 271 -4.32 -15.73 3.65
N ILE A 272 -5.26 -16.67 3.77
CA ILE A 272 -6.35 -16.58 4.76
C ILE A 272 -5.77 -16.90 6.16
N ASN A 273 -5.27 -15.87 6.84
CA ASN A 273 -4.73 -15.99 8.19
C ASN A 273 -5.84 -16.19 9.25
N VAL A 274 -6.29 -17.44 9.42
CA VAL A 274 -7.11 -17.86 10.57
C VAL A 274 -6.21 -17.94 11.82
N SER A 275 -5.86 -16.78 12.38
CA SER A 275 -5.14 -16.70 13.65
C SER A 275 -6.08 -17.06 14.82
N PRO A 276 -5.71 -18.01 15.71
CA PRO A 276 -6.46 -18.25 16.93
C PRO A 276 -6.56 -16.97 17.76
N GLY A 277 -7.77 -16.65 18.22
CA GLY A 277 -8.08 -15.34 18.81
C GLY A 277 -7.27 -15.02 20.07
N LYS A 278 -6.44 -13.98 20.02
CA LYS A 278 -5.77 -13.37 21.20
C LYS A 278 -6.79 -12.64 22.09
N SER A 279 -7.67 -13.38 22.76
CA SER A 279 -8.81 -12.85 23.52
C SER A 279 -8.46 -12.34 24.93
N THR A 280 -7.28 -12.67 25.46
CA THR A 280 -6.96 -12.51 26.89
C THR A 280 -6.43 -11.13 27.32
N GLN A 281 -5.86 -10.31 26.42
CA GLN A 281 -5.30 -9.00 26.81
C GLN A 281 -6.32 -7.85 26.89
N ARG A 282 -7.56 -8.02 26.40
CA ARG A 282 -8.52 -6.89 26.25
C ARG A 282 -9.29 -6.53 27.53
N ARG A 283 -9.18 -7.31 28.62
CA ARG A 283 -10.04 -7.17 29.82
C ARG A 283 -9.64 -6.10 30.84
N LYS A 284 -8.45 -5.50 30.79
CA LYS A 284 -8.04 -4.45 31.76
C LYS A 284 -8.49 -3.01 31.40
N ALA A 285 -9.20 -2.81 30.28
CA ALA A 285 -9.57 -1.48 29.81
C ALA A 285 -10.95 -0.96 30.29
N SER A 286 -11.88 -1.80 30.77
CA SER A 286 -13.29 -1.38 30.92
C SER A 286 -13.53 -0.39 32.06
N ARG A 287 -13.05 -0.65 33.28
CA ARG A 287 -13.45 0.15 34.46
C ARG A 287 -13.22 1.66 34.33
N LYS A 288 -12.21 2.09 33.55
CA LYS A 288 -11.96 3.52 33.29
C LYS A 288 -12.79 4.10 32.15
N SER A 289 -13.27 3.29 31.19
CA SER A 289 -14.27 3.74 30.23
C SER A 289 -15.64 3.92 30.87
N ASP A 290 -15.98 3.07 31.85
CA ASP A 290 -17.33 3.01 32.41
C ASP A 290 -17.68 4.30 33.19
N ALA A 291 -16.79 4.77 34.08
CA ALA A 291 -16.99 6.03 34.80
C ALA A 291 -16.99 7.26 33.88
N LYS A 292 -16.08 7.31 32.88
CA LYS A 292 -16.07 8.41 31.90
C LYS A 292 -17.36 8.44 31.08
N ALA A 293 -17.91 7.28 30.72
CA ALA A 293 -19.11 7.17 29.89
C ALA A 293 -20.40 7.65 30.58
N VAL A 294 -20.45 7.64 31.92
CA VAL A 294 -21.59 8.19 32.70
C VAL A 294 -21.65 9.73 32.62
N VAL A 295 -20.49 10.37 32.49
CA VAL A 295 -20.32 11.84 32.59
C VAL A 295 -20.00 12.47 31.22
N GLU A 296 -19.88 11.66 30.16
CA GLU A 296 -19.54 12.14 28.82
C GLU A 296 -20.74 12.86 28.17
N PRO A 297 -20.57 14.10 27.66
CA PRO A 297 -21.63 14.83 26.96
C PRO A 297 -22.29 14.02 25.85
N GLU A 298 -23.60 14.17 25.70
CA GLU A 298 -24.41 13.40 24.73
C GLU A 298 -23.90 13.54 23.30
N THR A 299 -23.48 14.75 22.91
CA THR A 299 -22.97 15.01 21.56
C THR A 299 -21.45 15.12 21.54
N GLN A 300 -20.84 14.51 20.53
CA GLN A 300 -19.40 14.61 20.31
C GLN A 300 -18.97 16.04 19.89
N GLU A 301 -19.90 16.90 19.49
CA GLU A 301 -19.66 18.35 19.38
C GLU A 301 -19.41 19.00 20.75
N LEU A 302 -20.22 18.68 21.77
CA LEU A 302 -19.98 19.12 23.15
C LEU A 302 -18.69 18.52 23.71
N VAL A 303 -18.36 17.25 23.42
CA VAL A 303 -17.05 16.65 23.75
C VAL A 303 -15.89 17.45 23.12
N ASN A 304 -16.00 17.79 21.83
CA ASN A 304 -15.00 18.58 21.13
C ASN A 304 -14.88 20.01 21.72
N LYS A 305 -16.00 20.62 22.12
CA LYS A 305 -16.04 21.94 22.75
C LYS A 305 -15.43 21.91 24.16
N ALA A 306 -15.73 20.89 24.98
CA ALA A 306 -15.09 20.66 26.27
C ALA A 306 -13.56 20.53 26.14
N HIS A 307 -13.10 19.73 25.15
CA HIS A 307 -11.68 19.60 24.83
C HIS A 307 -11.02 20.87 24.25
N ALA A 308 -11.79 21.81 23.72
CA ALA A 308 -11.31 23.12 23.29
C ALA A 308 -11.19 24.06 24.50
N LEU A 309 -12.25 24.20 25.30
CA LEU A 309 -12.28 25.04 26.51
C LEU A 309 -11.16 24.68 27.50
N MET A 310 -11.00 23.40 27.85
CA MET A 310 -9.91 22.99 28.75
C MET A 310 -8.54 23.28 28.19
N ARG A 311 -8.36 23.16 26.87
CA ARG A 311 -7.09 23.40 26.20
C ARG A 311 -6.75 24.89 26.17
N GLU A 312 -7.71 25.73 25.80
CA GLU A 312 -7.56 27.19 25.75
C GLU A 312 -7.22 27.75 27.14
N MET A 313 -7.97 27.35 28.18
CA MET A 313 -7.66 27.73 29.57
C MET A 313 -6.30 27.21 30.04
N THR A 314 -6.01 25.92 29.86
CA THR A 314 -4.73 25.33 30.29
C THR A 314 -3.56 26.04 29.60
N TYR A 315 -3.69 26.36 28.31
CA TYR A 315 -2.65 27.08 27.58
C TYR A 315 -2.47 28.52 28.09
N ALA A 316 -3.57 29.25 28.30
CA ALA A 316 -3.54 30.60 28.86
C ALA A 316 -2.93 30.65 30.28
N ARG A 317 -3.28 29.69 31.15
CA ARG A 317 -2.80 29.62 32.54
C ARG A 317 -1.33 29.21 32.67
N PHE A 318 -0.85 28.32 31.81
CA PHE A 318 0.56 27.88 31.80
C PHE A 318 1.47 28.72 30.89
N GLY A 319 0.94 29.73 30.19
CA GLY A 319 1.72 30.59 29.28
C GLY A 319 2.23 29.87 28.02
N VAL A 320 1.62 28.75 27.65
CA VAL A 320 2.02 27.92 26.49
C VAL A 320 1.08 28.16 25.30
N LYS A 321 1.54 27.87 24.07
CA LYS A 321 0.74 28.07 22.84
C LYS A 321 0.17 26.75 22.29
N GLN A 322 0.82 25.63 22.59
CA GLN A 322 0.46 24.30 22.11
C GLN A 322 0.89 23.21 23.11
N ALA A 323 0.26 22.04 23.03
CA ALA A 323 0.54 20.90 23.91
C ALA A 323 2.01 20.46 23.92
N THR A 324 2.72 20.65 22.80
CA THR A 324 4.15 20.31 22.70
C THR A 324 5.07 21.30 23.41
N ASP A 325 4.58 22.46 23.88
CA ASP A 325 5.42 23.39 24.64
C ASP A 325 5.60 22.93 26.10
N PHE A 326 4.72 22.05 26.60
CA PHE A 326 4.88 21.38 27.91
C PHE A 326 6.15 20.52 28.03
N ILE A 327 6.90 20.31 26.93
CA ILE A 327 8.24 19.71 26.99
C ILE A 327 9.25 20.59 27.75
N PHE A 328 9.01 21.91 27.79
CA PHE A 328 9.77 22.89 28.55
C PHE A 328 9.09 23.28 29.87
N HIS A 329 8.10 22.49 30.30
CA HIS A 329 7.43 22.70 31.58
C HIS A 329 8.41 22.50 32.74
N ILE A 330 8.48 23.50 33.62
CA ILE A 330 9.20 23.42 34.90
C ILE A 330 8.21 22.83 35.90
N PRO A 331 8.40 21.57 36.36
CA PRO A 331 7.51 20.97 37.33
C PRO A 331 7.56 21.72 38.67
N ALA A 332 6.52 21.54 39.49
CA ALA A 332 6.59 21.93 40.91
C ALA A 332 7.75 21.17 41.58
N THR A 333 8.43 21.81 42.53
CA THR A 333 9.49 21.13 43.30
C THR A 333 8.89 20.16 44.32
N GLU A 334 9.69 19.20 44.79
CA GLU A 334 9.26 18.27 45.85
C GLU A 334 8.90 19.06 47.13
N GLU A 335 9.69 20.09 47.47
CA GLU A 335 9.41 21.05 48.55
C GLU A 335 8.06 21.77 48.37
N GLU A 336 7.75 22.32 47.19
CA GLU A 336 6.46 22.98 46.90
C GLU A 336 5.27 22.02 47.07
N VAL A 337 5.45 20.73 46.72
CA VAL A 337 4.41 19.70 46.84
C VAL A 337 4.25 19.20 48.29
N GLU A 338 5.34 19.12 49.06
CA GLU A 338 5.33 18.76 50.48
C GLU A 338 4.83 19.88 51.39
N GLU A 339 5.14 21.14 51.09
CA GLU A 339 4.58 22.32 51.78
C GLU A 339 3.07 22.42 51.54
N PHE A 340 2.62 22.21 50.30
CA PHE A 340 1.18 22.19 49.97
C PHE A 340 0.41 21.09 50.72
N ALA A 341 1.04 19.93 50.97
CA ALA A 341 0.44 18.88 51.80
C ALA A 341 0.31 19.26 53.30
N GLN A 342 0.89 20.38 53.72
CA GLN A 342 0.84 20.91 55.09
C GLN A 342 0.01 22.19 55.21
N ASP A 343 -0.01 23.06 54.19
CA ASP A 343 -0.73 24.35 54.19
C ASP A 343 -1.41 24.62 52.82
N ASP A 344 -2.74 24.53 52.79
CA ASP A 344 -3.57 24.21 51.62
C ASP A 344 -3.82 25.39 50.64
N GLU A 345 -3.47 26.63 51.00
CA GLU A 345 -3.80 27.82 50.17
C GLU A 345 -2.60 28.70 49.76
N ALA A 346 -1.51 28.74 50.52
CA ALA A 346 -0.46 29.77 50.33
C ALA A 346 0.45 29.56 49.09
N ALA A 347 0.63 28.31 48.66
CA ALA A 347 1.59 27.94 47.59
C ALA A 347 1.12 28.29 46.16
N PHE A 348 -0.15 28.68 45.99
CA PHE A 348 -0.83 28.75 44.68
C PHE A 348 -0.49 29.97 43.79
N GLN A 349 0.74 30.48 43.86
CA GLN A 349 1.19 31.69 43.15
C GLN A 349 1.30 31.51 41.63
N ARG A 350 1.56 30.28 41.15
CA ARG A 350 1.75 29.96 39.73
C ARG A 350 1.10 28.63 39.36
N TYR A 351 0.61 28.52 38.12
CA TYR A 351 0.08 27.28 37.59
C TYR A 351 1.23 26.36 37.16
N GLN A 352 1.46 25.28 37.91
CA GLN A 352 2.42 24.23 37.59
C GLN A 352 1.83 22.85 37.83
N PHE A 353 2.22 21.88 37.01
CA PHE A 353 2.01 20.47 37.32
C PHE A 353 3.27 19.87 37.94
N ASP A 354 3.08 19.01 38.92
CA ASP A 354 4.07 18.03 39.38
C ASP A 354 4.19 16.93 38.31
N PHE A 355 5.42 16.57 37.92
CA PHE A 355 5.72 15.46 36.99
C PHE A 355 6.59 14.36 37.62
N GLY A 356 6.72 14.34 38.95
CA GLY A 356 7.38 13.33 39.76
C GLY A 356 6.79 11.92 39.60
N VAL A 357 7.28 10.95 40.39
CA VAL A 357 6.94 9.53 40.21
C VAL A 357 5.43 9.30 40.28
N ASP A 358 4.79 9.85 41.32
CA ASP A 358 3.40 9.62 41.70
C ASP A 358 2.44 10.77 41.33
N TYR A 359 2.79 11.55 40.31
CA TYR A 359 2.03 12.70 39.77
C TYR A 359 0.51 12.49 39.55
N LYS A 360 0.03 11.25 39.44
CA LYS A 360 -1.41 10.94 39.26
C LYS A 360 -2.21 10.98 40.57
N SER A 361 -1.53 10.75 41.70
CA SER A 361 -2.06 10.75 43.06
C SER A 361 -1.58 11.95 43.88
N SER A 362 -0.72 12.78 43.29
CA SER A 362 -0.26 14.06 43.83
C SER A 362 -1.43 15.00 44.13
N ALA A 363 -1.57 15.37 45.41
CA ALA A 363 -2.60 16.30 45.88
C ALA A 363 -2.47 17.67 45.21
N TRP A 364 -1.24 18.14 45.01
CA TRP A 364 -0.90 19.32 44.22
C TRP A 364 -1.57 19.29 42.83
N ASN A 365 -1.38 18.22 42.07
CA ASN A 365 -1.98 18.10 40.74
C ASN A 365 -3.51 18.03 40.79
N ALA A 366 -4.09 17.42 41.82
CA ALA A 366 -5.55 17.40 42.00
C ALA A 366 -6.09 18.83 42.18
N ALA A 367 -5.51 19.60 43.11
CA ALA A 367 -5.93 20.98 43.38
C ALA A 367 -5.65 21.93 42.20
N VAL A 368 -4.54 21.76 41.47
CA VAL A 368 -4.27 22.49 40.21
C VAL A 368 -5.34 22.19 39.15
N MET A 369 -5.74 20.92 39.00
CA MET A 369 -6.79 20.53 38.05
C MET A 369 -8.16 21.07 38.47
N GLU A 370 -8.50 21.03 39.76
CA GLU A 370 -9.74 21.59 40.29
C GLU A 370 -9.82 23.10 40.05
N ARG A 371 -8.74 23.84 40.34
CA ARG A 371 -8.65 25.29 40.07
C ARG A 371 -8.78 25.62 38.58
N LEU A 372 -8.17 24.82 37.69
CA LEU A 372 -8.35 24.96 36.24
C LEU A 372 -9.81 24.72 35.81
N VAL A 373 -10.48 23.70 36.36
CA VAL A 373 -11.91 23.44 36.08
C VAL A 373 -12.76 24.60 36.57
N ALA A 374 -12.54 25.08 37.80
CA ALA A 374 -13.26 26.23 38.36
C ALA A 374 -13.06 27.51 37.53
N ASP A 375 -11.86 27.74 36.99
CA ASP A 375 -11.58 28.84 36.06
C ASP A 375 -12.34 28.67 34.72
N VAL A 376 -12.43 27.47 34.15
CA VAL A 376 -13.24 27.21 32.94
C VAL A 376 -14.73 27.40 33.19
N VAL A 377 -15.24 26.93 34.34
CA VAL A 377 -16.63 27.16 34.77
C VAL A 377 -16.92 28.66 34.86
N ARG A 378 -15.97 29.44 35.41
CA ARG A 378 -16.08 30.90 35.52
C ARG A 378 -16.06 31.58 34.16
N GLU A 379 -15.16 31.22 33.25
CA GLU A 379 -15.09 31.84 31.92
C GLU A 379 -16.29 31.46 31.02
N ASP A 380 -16.73 30.21 31.03
CA ASP A 380 -17.91 29.78 30.28
C ASP A 380 -19.19 30.52 30.72
N SER A 381 -19.33 30.82 32.01
CA SER A 381 -20.46 31.58 32.56
C SER A 381 -20.62 32.98 31.96
N LEU A 382 -19.50 33.60 31.56
CA LEU A 382 -19.43 34.92 30.95
C LEU A 382 -19.71 34.89 29.44
N ASN A 383 -19.46 33.76 28.78
CA ASN A 383 -19.42 33.67 27.33
C ASN A 383 -20.59 32.84 26.74
N MET A 384 -20.55 31.51 26.84
CA MET A 384 -21.45 30.61 26.09
C MET A 384 -22.41 29.79 26.98
N ARG A 385 -22.08 29.63 28.27
CA ARG A 385 -22.90 28.96 29.28
C ARG A 385 -23.24 27.51 28.94
N TYR A 386 -22.30 26.73 28.39
CA TYR A 386 -22.50 25.29 28.19
C TYR A 386 -22.59 24.54 29.53
N ILE A 387 -21.76 24.93 30.50
CA ILE A 387 -21.66 24.26 31.80
C ILE A 387 -22.85 24.65 32.69
N GLN A 388 -23.24 25.92 32.68
CA GLN A 388 -24.44 26.39 33.40
C GLN A 388 -25.76 25.80 32.88
N LYS A 389 -25.79 25.32 31.63
CA LYS A 389 -26.91 24.59 31.04
C LYS A 389 -26.80 23.06 31.22
N GLU A 390 -25.85 22.61 32.03
CA GLU A 390 -25.56 21.19 32.31
C GLU A 390 -25.20 20.35 31.07
N LEU A 391 -24.87 21.00 29.94
CA LEU A 391 -24.49 20.33 28.69
C LEU A 391 -23.09 19.71 28.76
N ILE A 392 -22.24 20.21 29.66
CA ILE A 392 -20.91 19.70 29.95
C ILE A 392 -20.70 19.73 31.46
N SER A 393 -20.61 18.55 32.09
CA SER A 393 -20.33 18.45 33.54
C SER A 393 -18.90 18.89 33.89
N PRO A 394 -18.67 19.62 34.99
CA PRO A 394 -17.33 19.93 35.50
C PRO A 394 -16.46 18.68 35.75
N GLU A 395 -17.06 17.57 36.15
CA GLU A 395 -16.37 16.29 36.37
C GLU A 395 -15.77 15.75 35.06
N TYR A 396 -16.46 15.94 33.93
CA TYR A 396 -15.95 15.58 32.60
C TYR A 396 -14.72 16.40 32.22
N LEU A 397 -14.71 17.68 32.60
CA LEU A 397 -13.55 18.56 32.41
C LEU A 397 -12.34 18.07 33.22
N GLY A 398 -12.56 17.61 34.45
CA GLY A 398 -11.55 16.92 35.27
C GLY A 398 -11.00 15.66 34.60
N TYR A 399 -11.85 14.81 34.02
CA TYR A 399 -11.40 13.65 33.24
C TYR A 399 -10.57 14.04 31.99
N ILE A 400 -10.93 15.13 31.30
CA ILE A 400 -10.15 15.66 30.18
C ILE A 400 -8.76 16.11 30.65
N LEU A 401 -8.67 16.87 31.74
CA LEU A 401 -7.39 17.29 32.30
C LEU A 401 -6.53 16.10 32.74
N ALA A 402 -7.10 15.11 33.42
CA ALA A 402 -6.37 13.91 33.82
C ALA A 402 -5.81 13.13 32.62
N GLU A 403 -6.52 13.08 31.48
CA GLU A 403 -5.99 12.52 30.23
C GLU A 403 -4.92 13.41 29.58
N GLN A 404 -5.04 14.73 29.67
CA GLN A 404 -4.06 15.69 29.16
C GLN A 404 -2.76 15.67 29.97
N LEU A 405 -2.84 15.68 31.30
CA LEU A 405 -1.72 15.56 32.24
C LEU A 405 -0.84 14.34 31.95
N VAL A 406 -1.46 13.18 31.71
CA VAL A 406 -0.76 11.94 31.32
C VAL A 406 -0.01 12.12 29.99
N ARG A 407 -0.57 12.85 29.03
CA ARG A 407 0.09 13.14 27.74
C ARG A 407 1.22 14.16 27.90
N TYR A 408 1.00 15.24 28.64
CA TYR A 408 2.01 16.27 28.89
C TYR A 408 3.24 15.69 29.59
N ARG A 409 3.06 14.90 30.67
CA ARG A 409 4.19 14.21 31.31
C ARG A 409 4.85 13.19 30.39
N ALA A 410 4.09 12.46 29.57
CA ALA A 410 4.66 11.49 28.64
C ALA A 410 5.53 12.16 27.56
N ASP A 411 5.11 13.31 27.04
CA ASP A 411 5.88 14.10 26.08
C ASP A 411 7.08 14.78 26.78
N TRP A 412 6.91 15.40 27.95
CA TRP A 412 7.98 15.97 28.79
C TRP A 412 9.08 14.95 29.13
N LYS A 413 8.70 13.73 29.52
CA LYS A 413 9.66 12.64 29.83
C LYS A 413 10.52 12.22 28.62
N GLN A 414 10.17 12.59 27.39
CA GLN A 414 11.04 12.36 26.24
C GLN A 414 12.18 13.37 26.10
N PHE A 415 12.08 14.50 26.81
CA PHE A 415 13.07 15.59 26.82
C PHE A 415 13.90 15.63 28.10
N GLN A 416 13.62 14.74 29.06
CA GLN A 416 14.43 14.60 30.26
C GLN A 416 15.66 13.73 30.00
N PRO A 417 16.83 14.10 30.55
CA PRO A 417 18.03 13.26 30.52
C PRO A 417 17.75 11.84 31.04
N LYS A 418 18.17 10.84 30.26
CA LYS A 418 18.11 9.42 30.66
C LYS A 418 19.52 8.89 30.92
N TRP A 419 19.60 7.76 31.60
CA TRP A 419 20.83 6.98 31.63
C TRP A 419 21.05 6.34 30.25
N ASP A 420 22.18 6.66 29.62
CA ASP A 420 22.62 6.09 28.35
C ASP A 420 23.55 4.91 28.67
N GLU A 421 23.01 3.69 28.54
CA GLU A 421 23.75 2.45 28.83
C GLU A 421 24.97 2.26 27.91
N GLU A 422 24.89 2.69 26.64
CA GLU A 422 26.00 2.57 25.68
C GLU A 422 27.17 3.51 26.01
N LYS A 423 26.88 4.67 26.61
CA LYS A 423 27.90 5.65 27.04
C LYS A 423 28.28 5.55 28.52
N GLY A 424 27.59 4.73 29.31
CA GLY A 424 27.82 4.58 30.75
C GLY A 424 27.63 5.88 31.54
N ARG A 425 26.78 6.80 31.08
CA ARG A 425 26.55 8.11 31.70
C ARG A 425 25.11 8.60 31.50
N VAL A 426 24.70 9.61 32.25
CA VAL A 426 23.48 10.37 31.95
C VAL A 426 23.68 11.16 30.65
N GLU A 427 22.63 11.22 29.81
CA GLU A 427 22.54 12.13 28.66
C GLU A 427 22.74 13.59 29.13
N THR A 428 23.36 14.42 28.30
CA THR A 428 23.34 15.87 28.51
C THR A 428 21.95 16.43 28.17
N GLU A 429 21.57 17.58 28.74
CA GLU A 429 20.31 18.25 28.40
C GLU A 429 20.16 18.50 26.89
N ALA A 430 21.26 18.81 26.20
CA ALA A 430 21.30 18.99 24.75
C ALA A 430 21.02 17.68 23.99
N GLU A 431 21.56 16.55 24.44
CA GLU A 431 21.25 15.22 23.89
C GLU A 431 19.78 14.86 24.14
N ALA A 432 19.27 15.05 25.36
CA ALA A 432 17.88 14.77 25.71
C ALA A 432 16.89 15.59 24.87
N VAL A 433 17.17 16.88 24.64
CA VAL A 433 16.39 17.75 23.75
C VAL A 433 16.48 17.30 22.29
N ALA A 434 17.62 16.78 21.82
CA ALA A 434 17.74 16.21 20.49
C ALA A 434 16.92 14.91 20.34
N CYS A 435 17.03 13.98 21.30
CA CYS A 435 16.25 12.75 21.38
C CYS A 435 14.73 13.05 21.38
N GLY A 436 14.27 13.97 22.21
CA GLY A 436 12.87 14.40 22.26
C GLY A 436 12.36 14.99 20.93
N LYS A 437 13.18 15.81 20.25
CA LYS A 437 12.87 16.34 18.91
C LYS A 437 12.71 15.24 17.87
N ILE A 438 13.56 14.20 17.89
CA ILE A 438 13.46 13.03 17.01
C ILE A 438 12.15 12.27 17.28
N VAL A 439 11.78 12.06 18.54
CA VAL A 439 10.51 11.39 18.90
C VAL A 439 9.30 12.18 18.42
N LEU A 440 9.26 13.50 18.60
CA LEU A 440 8.17 14.35 18.09
C LEU A 440 8.12 14.37 16.55
N PHE A 441 9.28 14.40 15.88
CA PHE A 441 9.36 14.32 14.42
C PHE A 441 8.80 12.98 13.93
N ASN A 442 9.25 11.86 14.49
CA ASN A 442 8.78 10.53 14.15
C ASN A 442 7.26 10.40 14.38
N ARG A 443 6.74 10.87 15.52
CA ARG A 443 5.28 10.90 15.80
C ARG A 443 4.49 11.70 14.75
N ARG A 444 5.04 12.84 14.30
CA ARG A 444 4.45 13.68 13.24
C ARG A 444 4.49 12.99 11.87
N VAL A 445 5.59 12.30 11.55
CA VAL A 445 5.72 11.50 10.32
C VAL A 445 4.76 10.32 10.35
N SER A 446 4.72 9.54 11.44
CA SER A 446 3.79 8.42 11.62
C SER A 446 2.31 8.84 11.50
N SER A 447 1.93 9.99 12.06
CA SER A 447 0.58 10.52 11.90
C SER A 447 0.26 10.87 10.43
N ARG A 448 1.23 11.46 9.70
CA ARG A 448 1.10 11.73 8.26
C ARG A 448 1.03 10.45 7.43
N THR A 449 1.84 9.42 7.75
CA THR A 449 1.82 8.15 7.02
C THR A 449 0.57 7.33 7.31
N VAL A 450 0.02 7.33 8.53
CA VAL A 450 -1.28 6.70 8.82
C VAL A 450 -2.40 7.34 7.99
N ASN A 451 -2.46 8.67 7.93
CA ASN A 451 -3.42 9.36 7.07
C ASN A 451 -3.19 9.00 5.59
N GLY A 452 -1.95 9.02 5.10
CA GLY A 452 -1.60 8.62 3.73
C GLY A 452 -2.00 7.18 3.40
N GLN A 453 -1.73 6.22 4.29
CA GLN A 453 -2.13 4.82 4.17
C GLN A 453 -3.65 4.65 4.15
N HIS A 454 -4.39 5.42 4.95
CA HIS A 454 -5.86 5.39 4.90
C HIS A 454 -6.39 5.85 3.53
N MET A 455 -5.76 6.85 2.91
CA MET A 455 -6.14 7.29 1.56
C MET A 455 -5.77 6.28 0.49
N LEU A 456 -4.59 5.66 0.58
CA LEU A 456 -4.15 4.61 -0.33
C LEU A 456 -5.15 3.44 -0.30
N ARG A 457 -5.44 2.91 0.90
CA ARG A 457 -6.46 1.85 1.08
C ARG A 457 -7.83 2.25 0.52
N LYS A 458 -8.26 3.51 0.68
CA LYS A 458 -9.54 4.02 0.15
C LYS A 458 -9.52 4.08 -1.38
N PHE A 459 -8.42 4.52 -1.98
CA PHE A 459 -8.21 4.52 -3.43
C PHE A 459 -8.24 3.09 -3.96
N ASP A 460 -7.41 2.21 -3.43
CA ASP A 460 -7.30 0.80 -3.84
C ASP A 460 -8.66 0.08 -3.72
N HIS A 461 -9.38 0.30 -2.61
CA HIS A 461 -10.67 -0.36 -2.39
C HIS A 461 -11.78 0.12 -3.33
N ARG A 462 -11.79 1.41 -3.67
CA ARG A 462 -12.69 1.96 -4.70
C ARG A 462 -12.32 1.46 -6.09
N ARG A 463 -11.02 1.44 -6.41
CA ARG A 463 -10.49 0.93 -7.68
C ARG A 463 -10.88 -0.54 -7.87
N ASN A 464 -10.62 -1.38 -6.88
CA ASN A 464 -11.00 -2.79 -6.88
C ASN A 464 -12.52 -3.00 -6.97
N THR A 465 -13.32 -2.15 -6.31
CA THR A 465 -14.80 -2.19 -6.45
C THR A 465 -15.20 -1.91 -7.91
N VAL A 466 -14.64 -0.89 -8.54
CA VAL A 466 -14.96 -0.54 -9.94
C VAL A 466 -14.50 -1.64 -10.88
N THR A 467 -13.25 -2.12 -10.77
CA THR A 467 -12.74 -3.23 -11.60
C THR A 467 -13.59 -4.50 -11.47
N ALA A 468 -13.99 -4.89 -10.26
CA ALA A 468 -14.87 -6.04 -10.05
C ALA A 468 -16.29 -5.80 -10.61
N THR A 469 -16.78 -4.55 -10.55
CA THR A 469 -18.08 -4.20 -11.15
C THR A 469 -18.03 -4.22 -12.68
N ILE A 470 -16.94 -3.75 -13.29
CA ILE A 470 -16.71 -3.86 -14.75
C ILE A 470 -16.74 -5.33 -15.18
N ALA A 471 -15.98 -6.21 -14.51
CA ALA A 471 -15.94 -7.64 -14.85
C ALA A 471 -17.32 -8.33 -14.75
N LEU A 472 -18.12 -8.00 -13.72
CA LEU A 472 -19.50 -8.49 -13.62
C LEU A 472 -20.36 -7.95 -14.78
N LYS A 473 -20.31 -6.64 -15.03
CA LYS A 473 -21.10 -5.94 -16.07
C LYS A 473 -20.75 -6.39 -17.49
N GLU A 474 -19.49 -6.73 -17.73
CA GLU A 474 -18.99 -7.32 -18.97
C GLU A 474 -19.61 -8.73 -19.16
N SER A 475 -19.59 -9.58 -18.13
CA SER A 475 -20.23 -10.90 -18.19
C SER A 475 -21.76 -10.85 -18.35
N GLU A 476 -22.40 -9.79 -17.85
CA GLU A 476 -23.85 -9.56 -17.96
C GLU A 476 -24.25 -8.89 -19.29
N GLY A 477 -23.29 -8.34 -20.05
CA GLY A 477 -23.55 -7.56 -21.27
C GLY A 477 -24.34 -6.27 -21.01
N ALA A 478 -24.11 -5.61 -19.87
CA ALA A 478 -24.96 -4.53 -19.37
C ALA A 478 -24.66 -3.14 -19.99
N ASP A 479 -25.72 -2.39 -20.30
CA ASP A 479 -25.67 -1.05 -20.91
C ASP A 479 -24.81 -0.02 -20.15
N ASP A 480 -24.63 -0.15 -18.83
CA ASP A 480 -23.86 0.76 -18.00
C ASP A 480 -22.35 0.46 -17.94
N LEU A 481 -21.86 -0.59 -18.62
CA LEU A 481 -20.44 -1.00 -18.64
C LEU A 481 -19.48 0.17 -18.95
N ALA A 482 -19.71 0.88 -20.06
CA ALA A 482 -18.89 2.02 -20.48
C ALA A 482 -18.88 3.17 -19.46
N THR A 483 -19.90 3.23 -18.58
CA THR A 483 -19.92 4.20 -17.49
C THR A 483 -18.96 3.81 -16.37
N TRP A 484 -18.90 2.52 -16.01
CA TRP A 484 -17.97 2.01 -15.00
C TRP A 484 -16.50 2.07 -15.45
N GLU A 485 -16.22 1.78 -16.72
CA GLU A 485 -14.88 1.95 -17.31
C GLU A 485 -14.38 3.39 -17.16
N ARG A 486 -15.23 4.36 -17.48
CA ARG A 486 -14.90 5.78 -17.33
C ARG A 486 -14.78 6.21 -15.85
N LEU A 487 -15.55 5.61 -14.94
CA LEU A 487 -15.36 5.81 -13.50
C LEU A 487 -13.99 5.31 -13.03
N LEU A 488 -13.46 4.23 -13.62
CA LEU A 488 -12.10 3.76 -13.37
C LEU A 488 -11.05 4.77 -13.87
N GLU A 489 -11.23 5.32 -15.07
CA GLU A 489 -10.35 6.38 -15.57
C GLU A 489 -10.37 7.65 -14.69
N ILE A 490 -11.53 8.05 -14.16
CA ILE A 490 -11.65 9.17 -13.22
C ILE A 490 -10.88 8.86 -11.92
N LEU A 491 -11.02 7.64 -11.38
CA LEU A 491 -10.26 7.22 -10.20
C LEU A 491 -8.75 7.27 -10.47
N ASP A 492 -8.28 6.68 -11.57
CA ASP A 492 -6.85 6.58 -11.88
C ASP A 492 -6.22 7.95 -12.20
N LEU A 493 -6.96 8.88 -12.82
CA LEU A 493 -6.52 10.27 -12.99
C LEU A 493 -6.42 11.03 -11.65
N LEU A 494 -7.36 10.81 -10.74
CA LEU A 494 -7.38 11.47 -9.42
C LEU A 494 -6.35 10.89 -8.44
N GLY A 495 -6.10 9.58 -8.53
CA GLY A 495 -5.24 8.81 -7.65
C GLY A 495 -5.56 8.97 -6.16
N VAL A 496 -4.55 8.68 -5.32
CA VAL A 496 -4.63 8.84 -3.85
C VAL A 496 -4.86 10.30 -3.44
N GLY A 497 -4.35 11.26 -4.21
CA GLY A 497 -4.48 12.70 -3.94
C GLY A 497 -5.92 13.20 -4.05
N GLY A 498 -6.68 12.69 -5.01
CA GLY A 498 -8.08 13.03 -5.22
C GLY A 498 -9.08 12.29 -4.32
N MET A 499 -8.62 11.47 -3.38
CA MET A 499 -9.49 10.88 -2.35
C MET A 499 -9.81 11.92 -1.25
N SER A 500 -11.07 11.96 -0.79
CA SER A 500 -11.55 12.92 0.22
C SER A 500 -11.04 12.63 1.64
N GLU A 501 -10.77 13.69 2.41
CA GLU A 501 -10.48 13.58 3.83
C GLU A 501 -11.70 13.10 4.60
N GLU A 502 -11.43 12.21 5.56
CA GLU A 502 -12.42 11.71 6.50
C GLU A 502 -11.86 11.82 7.90
N GLU A 503 -12.69 12.29 8.83
CA GLU A 503 -12.43 12.25 10.25
C GLU A 503 -13.39 11.26 10.90
N GLU A 504 -12.84 10.36 11.73
CA GLU A 504 -13.63 9.40 12.49
C GLU A 504 -14.29 10.12 13.67
N PHE A 505 -15.60 9.94 13.81
CA PHE A 505 -16.43 10.65 14.79
C PHE A 505 -17.44 9.66 15.39
N ASN A 506 -17.57 9.62 16.72
CA ASN A 506 -18.63 8.83 17.34
C ASN A 506 -19.88 9.71 17.45
N SER A 507 -20.99 9.27 16.89
CA SER A 507 -22.31 9.90 16.98
C SER A 507 -23.20 9.03 17.84
N LEU A 508 -24.00 9.62 18.74
CA LEU A 508 -25.19 8.91 19.19
C LEU A 508 -26.17 8.80 18.02
N ASP A 509 -26.71 7.62 17.81
CA ASP A 509 -27.76 7.32 16.85
C ASP A 509 -28.75 6.39 17.56
N ASN A 510 -29.98 6.85 17.78
CA ASN A 510 -30.97 6.20 18.66
C ASN A 510 -30.41 5.79 20.04
N GLY A 511 -29.58 6.64 20.64
CA GLY A 511 -28.95 6.40 21.95
C GLY A 511 -27.74 5.45 21.93
N ALA A 512 -27.43 4.79 20.80
CA ALA A 512 -26.24 3.96 20.66
C ALA A 512 -25.06 4.77 20.09
N LYS A 513 -23.84 4.58 20.64
CA LYS A 513 -22.62 5.16 20.05
C LYS A 513 -22.27 4.46 18.74
N VAL A 514 -22.66 5.06 17.63
CA VAL A 514 -22.35 4.62 16.26
C VAL A 514 -21.16 5.42 15.75
N ARG A 515 -20.10 4.71 15.34
CA ARG A 515 -18.99 5.30 14.60
C ARG A 515 -19.51 5.82 13.25
N LYS A 516 -19.26 7.09 12.94
CA LYS A 516 -19.53 7.72 11.65
C LYS A 516 -18.24 8.32 11.10
N TYR A 517 -18.15 8.41 9.78
CA TYR A 517 -17.02 9.05 9.09
C TYR A 517 -17.50 10.36 8.46
N ILE A 518 -16.98 11.48 8.95
CA ILE A 518 -17.28 12.81 8.42
C ILE A 518 -16.37 13.07 7.22
N VAL A 519 -16.96 13.06 6.02
CA VAL A 519 -16.26 13.29 4.75
C VAL A 519 -16.25 14.80 4.46
N LYS A 520 -15.06 15.41 4.46
CA LYS A 520 -14.89 16.84 4.19
C LYS A 520 -14.92 17.15 2.69
N LEU A 521 -15.41 18.35 2.35
CA LEU A 521 -15.51 18.81 0.97
C LEU A 521 -14.12 19.12 0.39
N CYS A 522 -13.76 18.51 -0.74
CA CYS A 522 -12.58 18.94 -1.50
C CYS A 522 -12.98 20.05 -2.46
N VAL A 523 -12.91 21.30 -1.98
CA VAL A 523 -13.34 22.52 -2.71
C VAL A 523 -12.77 22.65 -4.12
N TRP A 524 -11.56 22.12 -4.34
CA TRP A 524 -10.90 22.15 -5.65
C TRP A 524 -11.48 21.20 -6.67
N ARG A 525 -12.26 20.20 -6.25
CA ARG A 525 -12.71 19.09 -7.10
C ARG A 525 -14.07 19.41 -7.73
N GLU A 526 -14.22 19.11 -9.01
CA GLU A 526 -15.47 19.28 -9.73
C GLU A 526 -16.65 18.57 -9.01
N PRO A 527 -17.75 19.28 -8.67
CA PRO A 527 -18.87 18.73 -7.90
C PRO A 527 -19.45 17.41 -8.41
N LEU A 528 -19.57 17.22 -9.74
CA LEU A 528 -20.06 15.95 -10.31
C LEU A 528 -19.25 14.72 -9.89
N ILE A 529 -17.96 14.90 -9.54
CA ILE A 529 -17.10 13.81 -9.05
C ILE A 529 -17.52 13.34 -7.65
N VAL A 530 -18.19 14.19 -6.85
CA VAL A 530 -18.73 13.79 -5.55
C VAL A 530 -19.82 12.72 -5.72
N ASP A 531 -20.67 12.86 -6.74
CA ASP A 531 -21.73 11.90 -7.06
C ASP A 531 -21.17 10.59 -7.59
N TYR A 532 -20.21 10.65 -8.52
CA TYR A 532 -19.47 9.48 -9.00
C TYR A 532 -18.83 8.69 -7.85
N MET A 533 -18.15 9.37 -6.93
CA MET A 533 -17.58 8.74 -5.74
C MET A 533 -18.66 8.14 -4.84
N SER A 534 -19.86 8.73 -4.80
CA SER A 534 -20.99 8.18 -4.06
C SER A 534 -21.61 6.93 -4.70
N ILE A 535 -21.62 6.83 -6.02
CA ILE A 535 -22.05 5.62 -6.74
C ILE A 535 -21.08 4.47 -6.44
N ILE A 536 -19.77 4.75 -6.52
CA ILE A 536 -18.73 3.78 -6.17
C ILE A 536 -18.86 3.36 -4.70
N ASP A 537 -18.97 4.31 -3.76
CA ASP A 537 -19.11 4.02 -2.33
C ASP A 537 -20.39 3.18 -2.01
N LYS A 538 -21.50 3.42 -2.72
CA LYS A 538 -22.72 2.59 -2.63
C LYS A 538 -22.46 1.15 -3.10
N GLN A 539 -21.80 0.98 -4.25
CA GLN A 539 -21.48 -0.33 -4.81
C GLN A 539 -20.47 -1.09 -3.95
N THR A 540 -19.46 -0.40 -3.40
CA THR A 540 -18.53 -0.93 -2.39
C THR A 540 -19.30 -1.46 -1.19
N SER A 541 -20.31 -0.72 -0.72
CA SER A 541 -21.13 -1.11 0.44
C SER A 541 -21.98 -2.36 0.13
N ARG A 542 -22.46 -2.53 -1.11
CA ARG A 542 -23.16 -3.75 -1.56
C ARG A 542 -22.24 -4.97 -1.55
N PHE A 543 -21.03 -4.87 -2.10
CA PHE A 543 -20.04 -5.96 -2.04
C PHE A 543 -19.64 -6.29 -0.60
N GLN A 544 -19.46 -5.29 0.27
CA GLN A 544 -19.17 -5.52 1.68
C GLN A 544 -20.34 -6.19 2.43
N ALA A 545 -21.58 -5.91 2.07
CA ALA A 545 -22.76 -6.53 2.69
C ALA A 545 -22.88 -8.04 2.41
N LEU A 546 -22.20 -8.55 1.37
CA LEU A 546 -22.09 -9.99 1.07
C LEU A 546 -21.03 -10.69 1.94
N HIS A 547 -20.13 -9.94 2.59
CA HIS A 547 -19.19 -10.49 3.56
C HIS A 547 -19.81 -10.44 4.96
N ASN A 548 -19.65 -11.52 5.73
CA ASN A 548 -20.09 -11.65 7.13
C ASN A 548 -19.25 -10.81 8.13
N GLY A 549 -18.82 -9.61 7.73
CA GLY A 549 -18.05 -8.67 8.55
C GLY A 549 -18.93 -7.64 9.25
N THR A 550 -18.30 -6.83 10.10
CA THR A 550 -18.96 -5.65 10.68
C THR A 550 -19.37 -4.69 9.57
N LYS A 551 -20.65 -4.29 9.52
CA LYS A 551 -21.14 -3.31 8.54
C LYS A 551 -20.28 -2.04 8.58
N PRO A 552 -19.94 -1.44 7.42
CA PRO A 552 -19.16 -0.22 7.38
C PRO A 552 -19.88 0.91 8.13
N ALA A 553 -19.11 1.69 8.89
CA ALA A 553 -19.61 2.87 9.57
C ALA A 553 -20.20 3.89 8.56
N PRO A 554 -21.39 4.48 8.83
CA PRO A 554 -22.00 5.42 7.90
C PRO A 554 -21.10 6.62 7.62
N ARG A 555 -21.06 7.04 6.34
CA ARG A 555 -20.26 8.17 5.86
C ARG A 555 -21.18 9.36 5.63
N VAL A 556 -20.96 10.44 6.37
CA VAL A 556 -21.74 11.69 6.30
C VAL A 556 -20.88 12.73 5.60
N ARG A 557 -21.36 13.30 4.50
CA ARG A 557 -20.68 14.42 3.83
C ARG A 557 -21.06 15.72 4.54
N VAL A 558 -20.07 16.59 4.73
CA VAL A 558 -20.27 17.94 5.29
C VAL A 558 -19.71 18.99 4.34
N GLU A 559 -20.32 20.17 4.33
CA GLU A 559 -19.87 21.31 3.52
C GLU A 559 -18.55 21.91 4.01
N THR A 560 -18.09 21.52 5.21
CA THR A 560 -16.81 21.97 5.76
C THR A 560 -15.65 21.66 4.81
N PRO A 561 -14.87 22.67 4.38
CA PRO A 561 -13.77 22.47 3.45
C PRO A 561 -12.65 21.63 4.11
N GLY A 562 -12.18 20.63 3.38
CA GLY A 562 -10.99 19.84 3.71
C GLY A 562 -9.71 20.65 3.51
N LYS A 563 -8.61 20.23 4.15
CA LYS A 563 -7.33 20.98 4.13
C LYS A 563 -6.41 20.55 2.99
N ARG A 564 -6.94 19.90 1.95
CA ARG A 564 -6.13 19.35 0.85
C ARG A 564 -5.87 20.34 -0.24
N TYR A 565 -4.58 20.49 -0.54
CA TYR A 565 -4.09 20.97 -1.82
C TYR A 565 -4.60 20.08 -2.96
N ALA A 566 -4.92 20.71 -4.09
CA ALA A 566 -5.32 19.99 -5.29
C ALA A 566 -4.12 19.21 -5.88
N PRO A 567 -4.33 17.99 -6.40
CA PRO A 567 -3.29 17.28 -7.14
C PRO A 567 -2.85 18.09 -8.37
N LYS A 568 -1.56 18.07 -8.67
CA LYS A 568 -0.98 18.72 -9.85
C LYS A 568 -1.14 17.78 -11.07
N GLY A 569 -1.33 18.33 -12.26
CA GLY A 569 -1.40 17.55 -13.51
C GLY A 569 -2.77 16.97 -13.86
N LEU A 570 -3.85 17.29 -13.15
CA LEU A 570 -5.19 16.85 -13.56
C LEU A 570 -5.68 17.61 -14.81
N PRO A 571 -6.54 17.02 -15.65
CA PRO A 571 -7.34 17.73 -16.65
C PRO A 571 -8.16 18.88 -16.04
N ALA A 572 -8.33 19.98 -16.78
CA ALA A 572 -9.05 21.17 -16.31
C ALA A 572 -10.45 20.87 -15.76
N CYS A 573 -11.17 19.95 -16.40
CA CYS A 573 -12.53 19.53 -16.03
C CYS A 573 -12.64 18.71 -14.74
N LEU A 574 -11.54 18.25 -14.13
CA LEU A 574 -11.59 17.58 -12.83
C LEU A 574 -11.49 18.56 -11.66
N TYR A 575 -11.13 19.82 -11.94
CA TYR A 575 -11.18 20.91 -10.97
C TYR A 575 -12.51 21.65 -11.06
N ASN A 576 -13.01 22.10 -9.90
CA ASN A 576 -14.15 23.01 -9.84
C ASN A 576 -13.79 24.34 -10.53
N SER A 577 -14.61 24.75 -11.48
CA SER A 577 -14.41 25.98 -12.28
C SER A 577 -14.44 27.27 -11.45
N GLU A 578 -15.31 27.38 -10.45
CA GLU A 578 -15.39 28.52 -9.54
C GLU A 578 -14.14 28.61 -8.66
N TRP A 579 -13.68 27.46 -8.14
CA TRP A 579 -12.44 27.38 -7.38
C TRP A 579 -11.24 27.78 -8.24
N MET A 580 -11.12 27.28 -9.48
CA MET A 580 -10.06 27.69 -10.39
C MET A 580 -10.09 29.19 -10.69
N ALA A 581 -11.28 29.78 -10.86
CA ALA A 581 -11.44 31.22 -11.08
C ALA A 581 -11.03 32.08 -9.87
N SER A 582 -11.05 31.50 -8.66
CA SER A 582 -10.59 32.18 -7.43
C SER A 582 -9.07 32.17 -7.23
N LEU A 583 -8.32 31.38 -8.00
CA LEU A 583 -6.87 31.24 -7.87
C LEU A 583 -6.10 32.36 -8.58
N SER A 584 -4.94 32.70 -8.03
CA SER A 584 -3.98 33.57 -8.73
C SER A 584 -3.34 32.88 -9.94
N LEU A 585 -2.82 33.67 -10.88
CA LEU A 585 -2.09 33.18 -12.05
C LEU A 585 -0.86 32.32 -11.69
N LEU A 586 -0.25 32.56 -10.53
CA LEU A 586 0.88 31.75 -10.04
C LEU A 586 0.41 30.37 -9.57
N GLU A 587 -0.67 30.31 -8.80
CA GLU A 587 -1.27 29.05 -8.32
C GLU A 587 -1.78 28.19 -9.49
N LEU A 588 -2.46 28.81 -10.47
CA LEU A 588 -2.89 28.13 -11.70
C LEU A 588 -1.71 27.54 -12.49
N LYS A 589 -0.58 28.26 -12.58
CA LYS A 589 0.65 27.76 -13.20
C LYS A 589 1.27 26.61 -12.40
N GLU A 590 1.20 26.68 -11.07
CA GLU A 590 1.69 25.64 -10.17
C GLU A 590 0.90 24.33 -10.24
N LEU A 591 -0.40 24.37 -10.56
CA LEU A 591 -1.23 23.18 -10.77
C LEU A 591 -0.78 22.34 -11.97
N LYS A 592 -0.04 22.93 -12.93
CA LYS A 592 0.42 22.25 -14.16
C LYS A 592 -0.73 21.52 -14.88
N ILE A 593 -1.87 22.20 -15.04
CA ILE A 593 -3.12 21.64 -15.59
C ILE A 593 -2.83 20.88 -16.89
N SER A 594 -3.30 19.63 -16.96
CA SER A 594 -3.06 18.77 -18.13
C SER A 594 -3.88 19.21 -19.34
N LYS A 595 -3.24 19.14 -20.51
CA LYS A 595 -3.88 19.37 -21.81
C LYS A 595 -4.78 18.21 -22.25
N LYS A 596 -4.81 17.08 -21.53
CA LYS A 596 -5.68 15.93 -21.86
C LYS A 596 -7.14 16.36 -21.73
N VAL A 597 -7.85 16.42 -22.85
CA VAL A 597 -9.30 16.66 -22.87
C VAL A 597 -9.98 15.42 -22.29
N PHE A 598 -10.85 15.63 -21.29
CA PHE A 598 -11.58 14.55 -20.63
C PHE A 598 -13.04 14.99 -20.45
N ALA A 599 -13.99 14.34 -21.12
CA ALA A 599 -15.41 14.59 -20.90
C ALA A 599 -15.88 13.91 -19.60
N LEU A 600 -16.60 14.64 -18.76
CA LEU A 600 -17.42 14.10 -17.68
C LEU A 600 -18.82 13.73 -18.24
N PHE A 601 -19.47 12.73 -17.66
CA PHE A 601 -20.82 12.35 -18.08
C PHE A 601 -21.89 13.25 -17.48
N VAL A 602 -22.49 14.12 -18.29
CA VAL A 602 -23.68 14.87 -17.89
C VAL A 602 -24.92 13.95 -17.78
N ALA A 603 -24.95 12.82 -18.51
CA ALA A 603 -26.16 12.02 -18.70
C ALA A 603 -26.28 10.73 -17.85
N ALA A 604 -25.19 10.17 -17.34
CA ALA A 604 -25.19 8.81 -16.81
C ALA A 604 -25.72 8.68 -15.36
N THR A 605 -25.57 9.71 -14.53
CA THR A 605 -26.02 9.72 -13.12
C THR A 605 -27.53 9.48 -12.99
N SER A 606 -28.33 9.97 -13.94
CA SER A 606 -29.79 9.81 -13.95
C SER A 606 -30.28 8.38 -14.22
N ARG A 607 -29.41 7.46 -14.66
CA ARG A 607 -29.76 6.05 -14.94
C ARG A 607 -29.22 5.05 -13.91
N MET A 608 -28.31 5.48 -13.02
CA MET A 608 -27.64 4.62 -12.04
C MET A 608 -28.03 4.89 -10.57
N ALA A 609 -28.81 5.96 -10.34
CA ALA A 609 -29.31 6.34 -9.02
C ALA A 609 -30.51 5.49 -8.59
#